data_AF-A0A3G3INI4-F1
#
_entry.id   AF-A0A3G3INI4-F1
#
_cell.length_a   1.000
_cell.length_b   1.000
_cell.length_c   1.000
_cell.angle_alpha   90.00
_cell.angle_beta   90.00
_cell.angle_gamma   90.00
#
_symmetry.space_group_name_H-M   'P 1'
#
loop_
_entity.id
_entity.type
_entity.pdbx_description
1 polymer ?
#
loop_
_entity_poly.entity_id
_entity_poly.type
_entity_poly.pdbx_seq_one_letter_code
_entity_poly.pdbx_strand_id
1 'polypeptide(L)' 'MKKYLNNLIKEKGIDINTIFEIEGKTGVNLITLEVVIEHILIAAKKDQQAIKKTLVEIDFVNADVLDFFKHLAKSIAL' A
#
# COMPACT_ATOMS: atom_id res chain seq x y z
N MET A 1 7.43 8.41 -7.20
CA MET A 1 6.78 7.40 -6.35
C MET A 1 7.61 6.13 -6.23
N LYS A 2 7.92 5.42 -7.33
CA LYS A 2 8.70 4.16 -7.32
C LYS A 2 9.92 4.12 -6.39
N LYS A 3 10.87 5.06 -6.55
CA LYS A 3 12.07 5.14 -5.69
C LYS A 3 11.73 5.26 -4.19
N TYR A 4 10.70 6.03 -3.86
CA TYR A 4 10.27 6.23 -2.47
C TYR A 4 9.71 4.93 -1.87
N LEU A 5 8.80 4.25 -2.58
CA LEU A 5 8.23 2.99 -2.10
C LEU A 5 9.30 1.91 -1.93
N ASN A 6 10.21 1.77 -2.88
CA ASN A 6 11.31 0.80 -2.78
C ASN A 6 12.18 1.05 -1.55
N ASN A 7 12.48 2.32 -1.25
CA ASN A 7 13.26 2.67 -0.07
C ASN A 7 12.49 2.35 1.21
N LEU A 8 11.22 2.79 1.31
CA LEU A 8 10.38 2.54 2.48
C LEU A 8 10.26 1.04 2.79
N ILE A 9 9.95 0.23 1.78
CA ILE A 9 9.81 -1.23 1.91
C ILE A 9 11.12 -1.86 2.39
N LYS A 10 12.24 -1.47 1.77
CA LYS A 10 13.56 -1.98 2.14
C LYS A 10 13.96 -1.57 3.56
N GLU A 11 13.74 -0.31 3.92
CA GLU A 11 14.07 0.26 5.24
C GLU A 11 13.25 -0.38 6.36
N LYS A 12 11.98 -0.70 6.10
CA LYS A 12 11.08 -1.37 7.05
C LYS A 12 11.17 -2.89 7.03
N GLY A 13 11.95 -3.49 6.12
CA GLY A 13 12.08 -4.94 6.00
C GLY A 13 10.76 -5.63 5.61
N ILE A 14 9.92 -4.96 4.83
CA ILE A 14 8.60 -5.46 4.44
C ILE A 14 8.73 -6.44 3.26
N ASP A 15 8.05 -7.59 3.36
CA ASP A 15 7.93 -8.54 2.25
C ASP A 15 6.84 -8.08 1.26
N ILE A 16 7.20 -7.91 -0.01
CA ILE A 16 6.27 -7.56 -1.08
C ILE A 16 5.22 -8.65 -1.36
N ASN A 17 5.50 -9.89 -0.93
CA ASN A 17 4.57 -11.00 -1.03
C ASN A 17 3.56 -11.06 0.12
N THR A 18 3.58 -10.09 1.05
CA THR A 18 2.57 -9.97 2.12
C THR A 18 1.18 -9.96 1.49
N ILE A 19 0.32 -10.90 1.92
CA ILE A 19 -1.05 -11.07 1.42
C ILE A 19 -2.01 -10.30 2.34
N PHE A 20 -2.84 -9.46 1.74
CA PHE A 20 -3.98 -8.84 2.37
C PHE A 20 -5.24 -9.61 2.01
N GLU A 21 -5.89 -10.19 3.03
CA GLU A 21 -7.22 -10.79 2.89
C GLU A 21 -8.28 -9.69 3.06
N ILE A 22 -9.05 -9.46 2.01
CA ILE A 22 -10.10 -8.45 1.97
C ILE A 22 -11.45 -9.12 1.70
N GLU A 23 -12.40 -8.99 2.63
CA GLU A 23 -13.77 -9.43 2.40
C GLU A 23 -14.45 -8.54 1.35
N GLY A 24 -14.84 -9.14 0.22
CA GLY A 24 -15.64 -8.53 -0.83
C GLY A 24 -17.09 -9.04 -0.81
N LYS A 25 -17.93 -8.49 -1.70
CA LYS A 25 -19.36 -8.84 -1.77
C LYS A 25 -19.63 -10.31 -2.12
N THR A 26 -18.72 -10.95 -2.83
CA THR A 26 -18.89 -12.32 -3.38
C THR A 26 -17.87 -13.32 -2.81
N GLY A 27 -17.04 -12.93 -1.85
CA GLY A 27 -16.00 -13.78 -1.28
C GLY A 27 -14.78 -13.00 -0.79
N VAL A 28 -13.73 -13.73 -0.38
CA VAL A 28 -12.46 -13.14 0.08
C VAL A 28 -11.54 -12.90 -1.12
N ASN A 29 -11.09 -11.66 -1.28
CA ASN A 29 -10.03 -11.28 -2.22
C ASN A 29 -8.67 -11.37 -1.52
N LEU A 30 -7.71 -12.01 -2.18
CA LEU A 30 -6.31 -12.08 -1.73
C LEU A 30 -5.47 -11.15 -2.59
N ILE A 31 -4.94 -10.08 -2.00
CA ILE A 31 -4.17 -9.06 -2.72
C ILE A 31 -2.78 -8.96 -2.10
N THR A 32 -1.73 -9.17 -2.90
CA THR A 32 -0.36 -8.98 -2.41
C THR A 32 0.01 -7.50 -2.33
N LEU A 33 0.96 -7.16 -1.47
CA LEU A 33 1.52 -5.81 -1.41
C LEU A 33 2.12 -5.37 -2.76
N GLU A 34 2.72 -6.29 -3.52
CA GLU A 34 3.18 -6.02 -4.89
C GLU A 34 2.07 -5.45 -5.77
N VAL A 35 0.88 -6.07 -5.79
CA VAL A 35 -0.28 -5.57 -6.56
C VAL A 35 -0.70 -4.18 -6.10
N VAL A 36 -0.70 -3.93 -4.78
CA VAL A 36 -1.00 -2.58 -4.24
C VAL A 36 0.02 -1.56 -4.76
N ILE A 37 1.31 -1.89 -4.75
CA ILE A 37 2.38 -1.01 -5.24
C ILE A 37 2.19 -0.71 -6.73
N GLU A 38 1.89 -1.72 -7.55
CA GLU A 38 1.62 -1.53 -8.97
C GLU A 38 0.47 -0.55 -9.23
N HIS A 39 -0.64 -0.71 -8.49
CA HIS A 39 -1.78 0.20 -8.57
C HIS A 39 -1.42 1.63 -8.16
N ILE A 40 -0.63 1.80 -7.09
CA ILE A 40 -0.12 3.12 -6.69
C ILE A 40 0.73 3.74 -7.81
N LEU A 41 1.56 2.95 -8.51
CA LEU A 41 2.45 3.47 -9.54
C LEU A 41 1.71 3.97 -10.79
N ILE A 42 0.57 3.36 -11.14
CA ILE A 42 -0.26 3.74 -12.29
C ILE A 42 -1.36 4.78 -11.94
N ALA A 43 -1.63 5.02 -10.66
CA ALA A 43 -2.60 6.03 -10.21
C ALA A 43 -2.24 7.45 -10.69
N ALA A 44 -3.22 8.36 -10.69
CA ALA A 44 -2.98 9.75 -11.09
C ALA A 44 -1.96 10.43 -10.15
N LYS A 45 -1.21 11.41 -10.67
CA LYS A 45 -0.13 12.07 -9.90
C LYS A 45 -0.60 12.70 -8.59
N LYS A 46 -1.82 13.26 -8.58
CA LYS A 46 -2.44 13.80 -7.36
C LYS A 46 -2.61 12.72 -6.28
N ASP A 47 -3.02 11.51 -6.67
CA ASP A 47 -3.28 10.40 -5.76
C ASP A 47 -1.95 9.84 -5.25
N GLN A 48 -0.94 9.70 -6.14
CA GLN A 48 0.42 9.32 -5.73
C GLN A 48 1.01 10.29 -4.70
N GLN A 49 0.77 11.59 -4.83
CA GLN A 49 1.23 12.61 -3.89
C GLN A 49 0.51 12.49 -2.53
N ALA A 50 -0.82 12.31 -2.54
CA ALA A 50 -1.59 12.11 -1.33
C ALA A 50 -1.16 10.85 -0.58
N ILE A 51 -1.05 9.71 -1.29
CA ILE A 51 -0.59 8.43 -0.75
C ILE A 51 0.81 8.58 -0.14
N LYS A 52 1.74 9.24 -0.84
CA LYS A 52 3.09 9.49 -0.32
C LYS A 52 3.03 10.32 0.96
N LYS A 53 2.24 11.39 1.00
CA LYS A 53 2.09 12.24 2.18
C LYS A 53 1.63 11.43 3.39
N THR A 54 0.59 10.61 3.23
CA THR A 54 0.08 9.75 4.31
C THR A 54 1.11 8.72 4.77
N LEU A 55 1.83 8.07 3.85
CA LEU A 55 2.91 7.15 4.22
C LEU A 55 4.02 7.85 5.02
N VAL A 56 4.40 9.07 4.64
CA VAL A 56 5.41 9.85 5.38
C VAL A 56 4.90 10.22 6.77
N GLU A 57 3.63 10.59 6.92
CA GLU A 57 3.03 10.92 8.21
C GLU A 57 2.98 9.70 9.15
N ILE A 58 2.57 8.54 8.64
CA ILE A 58 2.55 7.27 9.39
C ILE A 58 3.97 6.88 9.81
N ASP A 59 4.93 6.97 8.91
CA ASP A 59 6.34 6.67 9.18
C ASP A 59 6.93 7.61 10.23
N PHE A 60 6.62 8.91 10.16
CA PHE A 60 7.08 9.92 11.10
C PHE A 60 6.61 9.67 12.54
N VAL A 61 5.38 9.16 12.71
CA VAL A 61 4.84 8.80 14.03
C VAL A 61 5.20 7.36 14.44
N ASN A 62 6.08 6.68 13.69
CA ASN A 62 6.46 5.28 13.90
C ASN A 62 5.27 4.30 13.96
N ALA A 63 4.19 4.58 13.23
CA ALA A 63 3.07 3.67 13.07
C ALA A 63 3.33 2.64 11.95
N ASP A 64 2.54 1.56 11.91
CA ASP A 64 2.68 0.52 10.90
C ASP A 64 2.14 0.97 9.54
N VAL A 65 3.01 1.03 8.54
CA VAL A 65 2.65 1.38 7.16
C VAL A 65 1.87 0.28 6.45
N LEU A 66 1.95 -0.99 6.92
CA LEU A 66 1.17 -2.10 6.36
C LEU A 66 -0.33 -1.92 6.57
N ASP A 67 -0.75 -1.27 7.65
CA ASP A 67 -2.17 -0.95 7.88
C ASP A 67 -2.72 -0.04 6.77
N PHE A 68 -1.92 0.93 6.32
CA PHE A 68 -2.32 1.80 5.22
C PHE A 68 -2.27 1.09 3.87
N PHE A 69 -1.28 0.22 3.62
CA PHE A 69 -1.30 -0.62 2.42
C PHE A 69 -2.52 -1.54 2.38
N LYS A 70 -2.93 -2.11 3.52
CA LYS A 70 -4.17 -2.89 3.64
C LYS A 70 -5.41 -2.04 3.36
N HIS A 71 -5.44 -0.78 3.81
CA HIS A 71 -6.52 0.14 3.46
C HIS A 71 -6.59 0.40 1.94
N LEU A 72 -5.44 0.59 1.27
CA LEU A 72 -5.40 0.75 -0.18
C LEU A 72 -5.82 -0.53 -0.91
N ALA A 73 -5.44 -1.71 -0.42
CA ALA A 73 -5.88 -2.99 -0.95
C ALA A 73 -7.42 -3.14 -0.92
N LYS A 74 -8.07 -2.64 0.13
CA LYS A 74 -9.55 -2.60 0.19
C LYS A 74 -10.17 -1.79 -0.94
N SER A 75 -9.58 -0.65 -1.28
CA SER A 75 -10.05 0.20 -2.38
C SER A 75 -9.84 -0.42 -3.77
N ILE A 76 -8.89 -1.36 -3.90
CA ILE A 76 -8.68 -2.13 -5.15
C ILE A 76 -9.71 -3.25 -5.28
N ALA A 77 -10.15 -3.82 -4.15
CA ALA A 77 -11.11 -4.94 -4.10
C ALA A 77 -12.59 -4.54 -4.28
N LEU A 78 -12.91 -3.24 -4.19
CA LEU A 78 -14.26 -2.66 -4.24
C LEU A 78 -14.59 -2.08 -5.62
#